data_AF-A0A964RUL2-F1
#
_entry.id   AF-A0A964RUL2-F1
#
_cell.length_a   1.000
_cell.length_b   1.000
_cell.length_c   1.000
_cell.angle_alpha   90.00
_cell.angle_beta   90.00
_cell.angle_gamma   90.00
#
_symmetry.space_group_name_H-M   'P 1'
#
loop_
_entity.id
_entity.type
_entity.pdbx_description
1 polymer ?
#
loop_
_entity_poly.entity_id
_entity_poly.type
_entity_poly.pdbx_seq_one_letter_code
_entity_poly.pdbx_strand_id
1 'polypeptide(L)'
;MKNLEHSEPFTIETGQSYLSKSFQPRAGFVVGCSIYHNNTDGSINPNLVSAKIVTDSGEEISPLSDIRHYRNRESGYYEGLKPLNFETNNKTYRLEIIAQEAFTGDFVGNLVFVFKPEGDC
;
A
#
# COMPACT_ATOMS: atom_id res chain seq x y z
N MET A 1 13.96 11.80 15.97
CA MET A 1 13.94 10.76 14.93
C MET A 1 13.07 11.26 13.80
N LYS A 2 13.60 11.42 12.57
CA LYS A 2 12.74 11.67 11.40
C LYS A 2 11.95 10.38 11.17
N ASN A 3 10.62 10.45 11.17
CA ASN A 3 9.75 9.29 10.93
C ASN A 3 10.17 8.65 9.60
N LEU A 4 10.60 7.40 9.59
CA LEU A 4 11.05 6.71 8.37
C LEU A 4 9.88 6.19 7.52
N GLU A 5 8.66 6.63 7.82
CA GLU A 5 7.43 6.08 7.26
C GLU A 5 6.48 7.19 6.81
N HIS A 6 5.70 6.89 5.77
CA HIS A 6 4.50 7.63 5.40
C HIS A 6 3.31 6.65 5.43
N SER A 7 2.26 7.01 6.17
CA SER A 7 1.03 6.24 6.27
C SER A 7 -0.08 6.92 5.50
N GLU A 8 -0.73 6.17 4.61
CA GLU A 8 -1.89 6.60 3.84
C GLU A 8 -3.10 5.69 4.17
N PRO A 9 -4.01 6.14 5.06
CA PRO A 9 -5.18 5.35 5.46
C PRO A 9 -6.17 5.24 4.30
N PHE A 10 -6.95 4.17 4.23
CA PHE A 10 -8.01 4.04 3.23
C PHE A 10 -9.22 3.28 3.77
N THR A 11 -10.35 3.50 3.12
CA THR A 11 -11.61 2.80 3.37
C THR A 11 -12.27 2.49 2.03
N ILE A 12 -12.72 1.25 1.88
CA ILE A 12 -13.65 0.83 0.83
C ILE A 12 -14.94 0.47 1.55
N GLU A 13 -15.98 1.27 1.32
CA GLU A 13 -17.26 1.10 1.97
C GLU A 13 -17.90 -0.24 1.57
N THR A 14 -18.69 -0.79 2.50
CA THR A 14 -19.49 -1.98 2.27
C THR A 14 -20.28 -1.88 0.95
N GLY A 15 -20.28 -2.95 0.16
CA GLY A 15 -20.95 -3.01 -1.14
C GLY A 15 -20.14 -2.47 -2.33
N GLN A 16 -18.98 -1.86 -2.09
CA GLN A 16 -18.03 -1.50 -3.15
C GLN A 16 -17.05 -2.65 -3.43
N SER A 17 -16.42 -2.66 -4.60
CA SER A 17 -15.35 -3.61 -4.96
C SER A 17 -14.08 -2.93 -5.45
N TYR A 18 -14.04 -1.60 -5.43
CA TYR A 18 -12.95 -0.81 -5.99
C TYR A 18 -12.66 0.44 -5.17
N LEU A 19 -11.38 0.82 -5.12
CA LEU A 19 -10.91 2.10 -4.63
C LEU A 19 -9.83 2.65 -5.55
N SER A 20 -9.86 3.98 -5.73
CA SER A 20 -8.80 4.76 -6.34
C SER A 20 -8.52 5.96 -5.44
N LYS A 21 -7.41 5.93 -4.69
CA LYS A 21 -7.06 6.99 -3.73
C LYS A 21 -5.75 7.66 -4.10
N SER A 22 -5.80 8.96 -4.37
CA SER A 22 -4.61 9.76 -4.63
C SER A 22 -3.99 10.25 -3.31
N PHE A 23 -2.66 10.24 -3.24
CA PHE A 23 -1.91 10.68 -2.07
C PHE A 23 -0.54 11.22 -2.46
N GLN A 24 0.03 12.07 -1.60
CA GLN A 24 1.35 12.66 -1.81
C GLN A 24 2.25 12.30 -0.62
N PRO A 25 3.16 11.33 -0.75
CA PRO A 25 4.12 11.01 0.29
C PRO A 25 5.13 12.14 0.44
N ARG A 26 5.82 12.16 1.59
CA ARG A 26 6.97 13.05 1.79
C ARG A 26 8.05 12.80 0.73
N ALA A 27 8.90 13.81 0.48
CA ALA A 27 10.15 13.63 -0.26
C ALA A 27 11.05 12.57 0.42
N GLY A 28 11.65 11.70 -0.39
CA GLY A 28 12.65 10.73 0.04
C GLY A 28 12.64 9.45 -0.80
N PHE A 29 13.70 8.65 -0.62
CA PHE A 29 13.85 7.37 -1.26
C PHE A 29 13.04 6.29 -0.54
N VAL A 30 12.06 5.71 -1.22
CA VAL A 30 11.25 4.58 -0.71
C VAL A 30 12.00 3.29 -0.98
N VAL A 31 12.12 2.45 0.06
CA VAL A 31 12.78 1.13 0.02
C VAL A 31 11.77 -0.03 0.07
N GLY A 32 10.52 0.25 0.42
CA GLY A 32 9.48 -0.76 0.47
C GLY A 32 8.13 -0.20 0.89
N CYS A 33 7.12 -1.04 0.76
CA CYS A 33 5.79 -0.74 1.26
C CYS A 33 5.12 -1.95 1.92
N SER A 34 4.11 -1.66 2.73
CA SER A 34 3.20 -2.67 3.26
C SER A 34 1.76 -2.15 3.28
N ILE A 35 0.80 -3.07 3.30
CA ILE A 35 -0.62 -2.76 3.45
C ILE A 35 -1.14 -3.56 4.64
N TYR A 36 -1.63 -2.85 5.64
CA TYR A 36 -2.36 -3.41 6.77
C TYR A 36 -3.84 -3.22 6.54
N HIS A 37 -4.66 -4.22 6.87
CA HIS A 37 -6.10 -4.15 6.65
C HIS A 37 -6.86 -5.04 7.64
N ASN A 38 -8.15 -4.77 7.82
CA ASN A 38 -9.02 -5.48 8.75
C ASN A 38 -9.55 -6.84 8.23
N ASN A 39 -9.45 -7.14 6.92
CA ASN A 39 -9.85 -8.44 6.36
C ASN A 39 -8.81 -9.56 6.57
N THR A 40 -8.33 -9.78 7.79
CA THR A 40 -7.23 -10.72 8.07
C THR A 40 -7.64 -12.19 7.98
N ASP A 41 -8.91 -12.48 8.27
CA ASP A 41 -9.54 -13.80 8.29
C ASP A 41 -10.42 -14.09 7.06
N GLY A 42 -10.53 -13.14 6.14
CA GLY A 42 -11.38 -13.25 4.95
C GLY A 42 -12.87 -12.97 5.20
N SER A 43 -13.26 -12.52 6.40
CA SER A 43 -14.67 -12.29 6.77
C SER A 43 -15.35 -11.18 5.95
N ILE A 44 -14.59 -10.18 5.48
CA ILE A 44 -15.10 -9.01 4.72
C ILE A 44 -15.10 -9.31 3.22
N ASN A 45 -14.13 -10.10 2.76
CA ASN A 45 -14.07 -10.61 1.40
C ASN A 45 -13.19 -11.86 1.36
N PRO A 46 -13.76 -13.07 1.15
CA PRO A 46 -12.97 -14.30 1.08
C PRO A 46 -12.25 -14.48 -0.27
N ASN A 47 -12.61 -13.66 -1.27
CA ASN A 47 -12.09 -13.76 -2.63
C ASN A 47 -10.81 -12.92 -2.81
N LEU A 48 -10.29 -12.94 -4.04
CA LEU A 48 -9.08 -12.21 -4.39
C LEU A 48 -9.30 -10.69 -4.27
N VAL A 49 -8.50 -10.08 -3.39
CA VAL A 49 -8.32 -8.63 -3.29
C VAL A 49 -6.90 -8.32 -3.75
N SER A 50 -6.78 -7.44 -4.73
CA SER A 50 -5.50 -7.03 -5.31
C SER A 50 -5.29 -5.54 -5.13
N ALA A 51 -4.03 -5.14 -5.00
CA ALA A 51 -3.65 -3.75 -4.89
C ALA A 51 -2.51 -3.44 -5.87
N LYS A 52 -2.53 -2.22 -6.40
CA LYS A 52 -1.42 -1.63 -7.16
C LYS A 52 -1.20 -0.19 -6.73
N ILE A 53 -0.01 0.31 -7.03
CA ILE A 53 0.35 1.70 -6.79
C ILE A 53 0.93 2.27 -8.07
N VAL A 54 0.37 3.39 -8.51
CA VAL A 54 0.75 4.05 -9.76
C VAL A 54 1.16 5.49 -9.53
N THR A 55 1.98 6.04 -10.41
CA THR A 55 2.24 7.48 -10.49
C THR A 55 1.07 8.20 -11.17
N ASP A 56 1.06 9.53 -11.12
CA ASP A 56 0.09 10.35 -11.88
C ASP A 56 0.12 10.11 -13.39
N SER A 57 1.28 9.71 -13.95
CA SER A 57 1.41 9.36 -15.36
C SER A 57 0.91 7.95 -15.68
N GLY A 58 0.40 7.21 -14.69
CA GLY A 58 -0.10 5.85 -14.84
C GLY A 58 0.99 4.77 -14.84
N GLU A 59 2.23 5.12 -14.52
CA GLU A 59 3.32 4.15 -14.38
C GLU A 59 3.11 3.32 -13.11
N GLU A 60 3.15 1.99 -13.24
CA GLU A 60 3.00 1.10 -12.09
C GLU A 60 4.32 0.98 -11.32
N ILE A 61 4.41 1.66 -10.16
CA ILE A 61 5.55 1.51 -9.25
C ILE A 61 5.44 0.23 -8.42
N SER A 62 4.21 -0.18 -8.10
CA SER A 62 3.90 -1.48 -7.53
C SER A 62 2.82 -2.13 -8.41
N PRO A 63 3.18 -3.13 -9.23
CA PRO A 63 2.23 -3.80 -10.11
C PRO A 63 1.09 -4.45 -9.32
N LEU A 64 -0.02 -4.68 -10.02
CA LEU A 64 -1.20 -5.35 -9.46
C LEU A 64 -0.82 -6.72 -8.91
N SER A 65 -0.99 -6.89 -7.61
CA SER A 65 -0.75 -8.14 -6.93
C SER A 65 -1.74 -8.34 -5.80
N ASP A 66 -1.92 -9.58 -5.38
CA ASP A 66 -2.70 -9.92 -4.19
C ASP A 66 -2.29 -9.02 -2.99
N ILE A 67 -3.27 -8.47 -2.29
CA ILE A 67 -3.04 -7.58 -1.15
C ILE A 67 -2.25 -8.28 -0.02
N ARG A 68 -2.34 -9.62 0.07
CA ARG A 68 -1.60 -10.44 1.03
C ARG A 68 -0.09 -10.46 0.75
N HIS A 69 0.34 -10.05 -0.45
CA HIS A 69 1.77 -9.91 -0.78
C HIS A 69 2.37 -8.59 -0.27
N TYR A 70 1.56 -7.66 0.22
CA TYR A 70 2.02 -6.43 0.86
C TYR A 70 2.24 -6.60 2.38
N ARG A 71 2.35 -7.84 2.87
CA ARG A 71 2.48 -8.14 4.30
C ARG A 71 3.93 -8.16 4.78
N ASN A 72 4.14 -7.62 5.97
CA ASN A 72 5.32 -7.84 6.81
C ASN A 72 5.37 -9.32 7.22
N ARG A 73 6.11 -10.16 6.47
CA ARG A 73 6.48 -11.51 6.93
C ARG A 73 7.36 -11.35 8.17
N GLU A 74 7.23 -12.23 9.16
CA GLU A 74 7.99 -12.24 10.41
C GLU A 74 9.53 -12.33 10.25
N SER A 75 10.15 -11.35 9.61
CA SER A 75 11.58 -11.13 9.57
C SER A 75 11.83 -9.61 9.65
N GLY A 76 13.08 -9.19 9.88
CA GLY A 76 13.42 -7.84 10.34
C GLY A 76 12.73 -6.70 9.58
N TYR A 77 12.64 -5.53 10.20
CA TYR A 77 11.90 -4.34 9.76
C TYR A 77 11.92 -4.02 8.24
N TYR A 78 13.01 -4.31 7.53
CA TYR A 78 13.14 -4.14 6.07
C TYR A 78 12.78 -5.37 5.22
N GLU A 79 12.97 -6.58 5.75
CA GLU A 79 12.85 -7.84 5.01
C GLU A 79 11.41 -8.32 4.86
N GLY A 80 10.48 -7.80 5.68
CA GLY A 80 9.05 -8.09 5.57
C GLY A 80 8.30 -7.23 4.53
N LEU A 81 8.93 -6.19 3.96
CA LEU A 81 8.21 -5.25 3.08
C LEU A 81 8.10 -5.78 1.65
N LYS A 82 7.07 -5.35 0.91
CA LYS A 82 7.09 -5.45 -0.55
C LYS A 82 8.17 -4.48 -1.04
N PRO A 83 9.24 -4.96 -1.70
CA PRO A 83 10.35 -4.11 -2.10
C PRO A 83 9.91 -3.12 -3.16
N LEU A 84 10.23 -1.85 -2.95
CA LEU A 84 10.05 -0.75 -3.91
C LEU A 84 11.32 0.09 -3.86
N ASN A 85 11.82 0.55 -4.99
CA ASN A 85 13.07 1.33 -5.04
C ASN A 85 12.86 2.54 -5.95
N PHE A 86 12.39 3.65 -5.37
CA PHE A 86 12.17 4.88 -6.13
C PHE A 86 12.24 6.12 -5.24
N GLU A 87 12.51 7.26 -5.87
CA GLU A 87 12.50 8.57 -5.21
C GLU A 87 11.15 9.24 -5.40
N THR A 88 10.49 9.66 -4.31
CA THR A 88 9.14 10.24 -4.39
C THR A 88 9.11 11.60 -5.08
N ASN A 89 10.16 12.42 -4.94
CA ASN A 89 10.28 13.76 -5.53
C ASN A 89 9.04 14.67 -5.32
N ASN A 90 8.32 14.51 -4.20
CA ASN A 90 7.02 15.18 -3.95
C ASN A 90 5.97 14.96 -5.05
N LYS A 91 6.02 13.85 -5.78
CA LYS A 91 4.98 13.50 -6.77
C LYS A 91 3.74 12.93 -6.09
N THR A 92 2.60 13.00 -6.79
CA THR A 92 1.38 12.33 -6.37
C THR A 92 1.36 10.90 -6.93
N TYR A 93 0.79 10.02 -6.14
CA TYR A 93 0.62 8.61 -6.43
C TYR A 93 -0.83 8.23 -6.20
N ARG A 94 -1.22 7.09 -6.76
CA ARG A 94 -2.55 6.54 -6.57
C ARG A 94 -2.47 5.09 -6.11
N LEU A 95 -3.11 4.82 -4.98
CA LEU A 95 -3.39 3.49 -4.50
C LEU A 95 -4.67 3.02 -5.18
N GLU A 96 -4.61 1.89 -5.86
CA GLU A 96 -5.78 1.24 -6.42
C GLU A 96 -5.96 -0.14 -5.77
N ILE A 97 -7.17 -0.40 -5.28
CA ILE A 97 -7.54 -1.69 -4.70
C ILE A 97 -8.74 -2.21 -5.47
N ILE A 98 -8.65 -3.46 -5.90
CA ILE A 98 -9.64 -4.12 -6.75
C ILE A 98 -9.98 -5.47 -6.10
N ALA A 99 -11.26 -5.70 -5.86
CA ALA A 99 -11.78 -6.97 -5.42
C ALA A 99 -12.65 -7.59 -6.52
N GLN A 100 -12.63 -8.92 -6.62
CA GLN A 100 -13.46 -9.65 -7.58
C GLN A 100 -14.96 -9.49 -7.28
N GLU A 101 -15.30 -9.39 -6.00
CA GLU A 101 -16.67 -9.20 -5.51
C GLU A 101 -16.73 -8.00 -4.56
N ALA A 102 -17.92 -7.46 -4.38
CA ALA A 102 -18.16 -6.40 -3.41
C ALA A 102 -17.83 -6.86 -1.98
N PHE A 103 -17.25 -5.96 -1.19
CA PHE A 103 -16.99 -6.20 0.23
C PHE A 103 -18.32 -6.32 1.01
N THR A 104 -18.39 -7.26 1.95
CA THR A 104 -19.57 -7.49 2.81
C THR A 104 -19.58 -6.63 4.08
N GLY A 105 -18.48 -5.91 4.32
CA GLY A 105 -18.30 -4.92 5.38
C GLY A 105 -17.29 -3.86 4.94
N ASP A 106 -17.06 -2.84 5.76
CA ASP A 106 -16.10 -1.79 5.43
C ASP A 106 -14.68 -2.36 5.46
N PHE A 107 -14.01 -2.30 4.31
CA PHE A 107 -12.62 -2.70 4.18
C PHE A 107 -11.73 -1.50 4.50
N VAL A 108 -11.17 -1.50 5.71
CA VAL A 108 -10.35 -0.41 6.24
C VAL A 108 -8.90 -0.87 6.31
N GLY A 109 -7.99 0.01 5.91
CA GLY A 109 -6.57 -0.29 5.97
C GLY A 109 -5.69 0.93 5.90
N ASN A 110 -4.39 0.66 5.84
CA ASN A 110 -3.35 1.68 5.77
C ASN A 110 -2.22 1.19 4.87
N LEU A 111 -1.89 1.98 3.84
CA LEU A 111 -0.69 1.80 3.05
C LEU A 111 0.46 2.49 3.78
N VAL A 112 1.58 1.78 3.98
CA VAL A 112 2.78 2.32 4.60
C VAL A 112 3.92 2.30 3.60
N PHE A 113 4.50 3.45 3.31
CA PHE A 113 5.78 3.57 2.63
C PHE A 113 6.90 3.69 3.66
N VAL A 114 7.96 2.90 3.48
CA VAL A 114 9.17 2.95 4.29
C VAL A 114 10.28 3.60 3.48
N PHE A 115 10.94 4.57 4.10
CA PHE A 115 11.98 5.39 3.49
C PHE A 115 13.36 5.00 4.00
N LYS A 116 14.36 5.12 3.14
CA LYS A 116 15.76 5.04 3.56
C LYS A 116 16.08 6.15 4.57
N PRO A 117 16.86 5.89 5.63
CA PRO A 117 17.39 6.94 6.49
C PRO A 117 18.27 7.92 5.70
N GLU A 118 18.23 9.19 6.08
CA GLU A 118 19.19 10.18 5.56
C GLU A 118 20.60 9.84 6.05
N GLY A 119 21.55 9.64 5.14
CA GLY A 119 22.97 9.41 5.47
C GLY A 119 23.49 7.98 5.23
N ASP A 120 22.64 7.03 4.83
CA ASP A 120 23.10 5.73 4.33
C ASP A 120 23.63 5.91 2.89
N CYS A 121 24.93 6.14 2.74
CA CYS A 121 25.67 6.11 1.48
C CYS A 121 26.43 4.78 1.37
#